data_AF-A0A2A4MJN6-F1
#
_entry.id   AF-A0A2A4MJN6-F1
#
_cell.length_a   1.000
_cell.length_b   1.000
_cell.length_c   1.000
_cell.angle_alpha   90.00
_cell.angle_beta   90.00
_cell.angle_gamma   90.00
#
_symmetry.space_group_name_H-M   'P 1'
#
loop_
_entity.id
_entity.type
_entity.pdbx_description
1 polymer ?
#
loop_
_entity_poly.entity_id
_entity_poly.type
_entity_poly.pdbx_seq_one_letter_code
_entity_poly.pdbx_strand_id
1 'polypeptide(L)' 'MAWKKLKQTSFADALVCTHSALEELDDVHNLINWSRLEHLLRQIHIQRRGEKAWPPLMMFKSLLLQAWYGLSDSGL' A
#
# COMPACT_ATOMS: atom_id res chain seq x y z
N MET A 1 11.48 -13.30 -9.20
CA MET A 1 10.93 -12.65 -8.00
C MET A 1 9.49 -12.30 -8.29
N ALA A 2 8.54 -12.65 -7.43
CA ALA A 2 7.13 -12.44 -7.73
C ALA A 2 6.47 -11.69 -6.58
N TRP A 3 5.98 -10.48 -6.85
CA TRP A 3 5.14 -9.73 -5.92
C TRP A 3 3.67 -10.12 -6.09
N LYS A 4 2.86 -9.91 -5.05
CA LYS A 4 1.40 -9.99 -5.18
C LYS A 4 0.92 -9.00 -6.26
N LYS A 5 0.02 -9.45 -7.14
CA LYS A 5 -0.54 -8.60 -8.21
C LYS A 5 -1.55 -7.65 -7.60
N LEU A 6 -1.23 -6.36 -7.56
CA LEU A 6 -2.11 -5.33 -7.02
C LEU A 6 -3.11 -4.75 -8.04
N LYS A 7 -2.90 -4.99 -9.34
CA LYS A 7 -3.75 -4.46 -10.42
C LYS A 7 -4.88 -5.41 -10.83
N GLN A 8 -5.10 -6.50 -10.10
CA GLN A 8 -6.15 -7.45 -10.43
C GLN A 8 -7.46 -6.94 -9.83
N THR A 9 -8.42 -6.59 -10.69
CA THR A 9 -9.78 -6.24 -10.28
C THR A 9 -10.58 -7.49 -9.95
N SER A 10 -11.44 -7.39 -8.94
CA SER A 10 -12.34 -8.41 -8.42
C SER A 10 -13.80 -7.98 -8.57
N PHE A 11 -14.74 -8.88 -8.31
CA PHE A 11 -16.17 -8.55 -8.30
C PHE A 11 -16.52 -7.44 -7.29
N ALA A 12 -15.81 -7.37 -6.16
CA ALA A 12 -16.03 -6.33 -5.15
C ALA A 12 -15.71 -4.93 -5.67
N ASP A 13 -14.73 -4.80 -6.58
CA ASP A 13 -14.36 -3.51 -7.17
C ASP A 13 -15.50 -2.91 -8.01
N ALA A 14 -16.39 -3.74 -8.58
CA ALA A 14 -17.57 -3.30 -9.32
C ALA A 14 -18.71 -2.81 -8.41
N LEU A 15 -18.63 -3.08 -7.10
CA LEU A 15 -19.63 -2.70 -6.11
C LEU A 15 -19.19 -1.54 -5.21
N VAL A 16 -17.99 -0.99 -5.45
CA VAL A 16 -17.49 0.17 -4.70
C VAL A 16 -18.31 1.40 -5.07
N CYS A 17 -19.03 1.95 -4.10
CA CYS A 17 -19.67 3.26 -4.22
C CYS A 17 -18.63 4.36 -4.04
N THR A 18 -18.65 5.39 -4.90
CA THR A 18 -17.84 6.59 -4.70
C THR A 18 -18.38 7.37 -3.50
N HIS A 19 -17.50 7.67 -2.53
CA HIS A 19 -17.84 8.42 -1.32
C HIS A 19 -16.68 9.35 -0.99
N SER A 20 -16.98 10.58 -0.54
CA SER A 20 -15.95 11.60 -0.26
C SER A 20 -14.88 11.15 0.74
N ALA A 21 -15.26 10.32 1.72
CA ALA A 21 -14.32 9.71 2.67
C ALA A 21 -13.24 8.83 2.00
N LEU A 22 -13.47 8.31 0.79
CA LEU A 22 -12.48 7.55 0.04
C LEU A 22 -11.45 8.45 -0.67
N GLU A 23 -11.78 9.73 -0.86
CA GLU A 23 -10.96 10.72 -1.58
C GLU A 23 -10.08 11.55 -0.62
N GLU A 24 -10.28 11.47 0.70
CA GLU A 24 -9.55 12.28 1.71
C GLU A 24 -8.02 12.18 1.60
N LEU A 25 -7.51 11.03 1.15
CA LEU A 25 -6.08 10.79 1.02
C LEU A 25 -5.54 11.04 -0.39
N ASP A 26 -6.37 11.46 -1.35
CA ASP A 26 -5.94 11.73 -2.72
C ASP A 26 -5.01 12.95 -2.79
N ASP A 27 -5.27 13.98 -1.98
CA ASP A 27 -4.38 15.14 -1.89
C ASP A 27 -2.99 14.74 -1.36
N VAL A 28 -2.96 13.88 -0.34
CA VAL A 28 -1.72 13.32 0.21
C VAL A 28 -1.03 12.43 -0.83
N HIS A 29 -1.81 11.66 -1.59
CA HIS A 29 -1.31 10.84 -2.68
C HIS A 29 -0.63 11.71 -3.75
N ASN A 30 -1.22 12.85 -4.10
CA ASN A 30 -0.70 13.75 -5.13
C ASN A 30 0.52 14.56 -4.64
N LEU A 31 0.64 14.83 -3.34
CA LEU A 31 1.76 15.56 -2.76
C LEU A 31 3.07 14.76 -2.76
N ILE A 32 2.98 13.43 -2.66
CA ILE A 32 4.15 12.55 -2.46
C ILE A 32 4.61 11.94 -3.79
N ASN A 33 5.91 12.05 -4.10
CA ASN A 33 6.49 11.34 -5.24
C ASN A 33 6.69 9.85 -4.93
N TRP A 34 5.64 9.05 -5.12
CA TRP A 34 5.63 7.62 -4.85
C TRP A 34 6.60 6.83 -5.73
N SER A 35 6.83 7.24 -6.97
CA SER A 35 7.76 6.55 -7.88
C SER A 35 9.20 6.62 -7.36
N ARG A 36 9.60 7.77 -6.79
CA ARG A 36 10.91 7.92 -6.16
C ARG A 36 11.04 7.04 -4.93
N LEU A 37 10.01 7.00 -4.08
CA LEU A 37 9.99 6.12 -2.91
C LEU A 37 10.05 4.65 -3.31
N GLU A 38 9.30 4.24 -4.33
CA GLU A 38 9.34 2.87 -4.85
C GLU A 38 10.77 2.50 -5.29
N HIS A 39 11.47 3.41 -5.96
CA HIS A 39 12.84 3.16 -6.40
C HIS A 39 13.80 2.94 -5.23
N LEU A 40 13.68 3.73 -4.16
CA LEU A 40 14.48 3.57 -2.94
C LEU A 40 14.13 2.26 -2.20
N LEU A 41 12.84 1.95 -2.07
CA LEU A 41 12.35 0.80 -1.30
C LEU A 41 12.60 -0.55 -2.02
N ARG A 42 12.81 -0.55 -3.34
CA ARG A 42 13.12 -1.77 -4.12
C ARG A 42 14.36 -2.50 -3.61
N GLN A 43 15.27 -1.81 -2.92
CA GLN A 43 16.50 -2.41 -2.39
C GLN A 43 16.29 -3.21 -1.08
N ILE A 44 15.19 -2.99 -0.38
CA ILE A 44 15.00 -3.45 1.02
C ILE A 44 14.53 -4.91 1.12
N HIS A 45 14.00 -5.50 0.05
CA HIS A 45 13.41 -6.84 0.13
C HIS A 45 13.81 -7.77 -1.01
N ILE A 46 14.81 -8.63 -0.73
CA ILE A 46 15.37 -9.63 -1.65
C ILE A 46 15.30 -11.00 -0.98
N GLN A 47 14.11 -11.62 -0.92
CA GLN A 47 14.03 -13.05 -0.60
C GLN A 47 13.74 -13.86 -1.86
N ARG A 48 14.58 -14.87 -2.09
CA ARG A 48 14.61 -15.68 -3.32
C ARG A 48 13.69 -16.91 -3.24
N ARG A 49 13.12 -17.21 -2.06
CA ARG A 49 12.37 -18.43 -1.75
C ARG A 49 11.20 -18.08 -0.83
N GLY A 50 10.00 -18.59 -1.10
CA GLY A 50 8.79 -18.35 -0.31
C GLY A 50 7.58 -17.88 -1.13
N GLU A 51 6.47 -17.59 -0.46
CA GLU A 51 5.27 -16.99 -1.05
C GLU A 51 5.58 -15.59 -1.63
N LYS A 52 4.75 -15.11 -2.54
CA LYS A 52 4.88 -13.77 -3.11
C LYS A 52 4.76 -12.73 -2.01
N ALA A 53 5.83 -11.97 -1.78
CA ALA A 53 5.81 -10.85 -0.85
C ALA A 53 4.90 -9.71 -1.36
N TRP A 54 4.40 -8.91 -0.43
CA TRP A 54 3.79 -7.63 -0.77
C TRP A 54 4.84 -6.66 -1.31
N PRO A 55 4.51 -5.82 -2.30
CA PRO A 55 5.43 -4.78 -2.76
C PRO A 55 5.85 -3.87 -1.60
N PRO A 56 7.14 -3.51 -1.47
CA PRO A 56 7.63 -2.64 -0.40
C PRO A 56 6.89 -1.31 -0.29
N LEU A 57 6.48 -0.72 -1.42
CA LEU A 57 5.69 0.50 -1.45
C LEU A 57 4.31 0.34 -0.79
N MET A 58 3.67 -0.83 -0.93
CA MET A 58 2.38 -1.09 -0.33
C MET A 58 2.51 -1.22 1.20
N MET A 59 3.53 -1.93 1.67
CA MET A 59 3.84 -2.02 3.09
C MET A 59 4.19 -0.65 3.69
N PHE A 60 4.91 0.19 2.95
CA PHE A 60 5.20 1.55 3.40
C PHE A 60 3.94 2.41 3.56
N LYS A 61 3.00 2.31 2.60
CA LYS A 61 1.70 3.00 2.70
C LYS A 61 0.89 2.52 3.91
N SER A 62 0.88 1.22 4.20
CA SER A 62 0.19 0.73 5.41
C SER A 62 0.83 1.24 6.70
N LEU A 63 2.16 1.39 6.74
CA LEU A 63 2.84 1.99 7.90
C LEU A 63 2.49 3.47 8.09
N LEU A 64 2.34 4.23 7.00
CA LEU A 64 1.88 5.63 7.07
C LEU A 64 0.46 5.70 7.65
N LEU A 65 -0.45 4.86 7.16
CA LEU A 65 -1.82 4.80 7.69
C LEU A 65 -1.83 4.42 9.17
N GLN A 66 -1.02 3.43 9.56
CA GLN A 66 -0.87 3.03 10.95
C GLN A 66 -0.39 4.21 11.81
N ALA A 67 0.60 4.97 11.34
CA ALA A 67 1.15 6.11 12.08
C ALA A 67 0.18 7.29 12.18
N TRP A 68 -0.60 7.58 11.14
CA TRP A 68 -1.53 8.72 11.13
C TRP A 68 -2.82 8.45 11.89
N TYR A 69 -3.36 7.24 11.78
CA TYR A 69 -4.66 6.89 12.35
C TYR A 69 -4.54 6.05 13.63
N GLY A 70 -3.32 5.78 14.11
CA GLY A 70 -3.10 4.98 15.31
C GLY A 70 -3.62 3.54 15.17
N LEU A 71 -3.63 2.99 13.95
CA LEU A 71 -4.17 1.64 13.65
C LEU A 71 -3.27 0.50 14.15
N SER A 72 -2.25 0.82 14.94
CA SER A 72 -1.45 -0.18 15.64
C SER A 72 -2.33 -0.89 16.66
N ASP A 73 -2.17 -2.21 16.77
CA ASP A 73 -2.91 -3.04 17.72
C ASP A 73 -2.79 -2.45 19.14
N SER A 74 -3.91 -2.06 19.75
CA SER A 74 -3.95 -1.38 21.05
C SER A 74 -3.72 -2.33 22.24
N GLY A 75 -3.01 -3.45 22.03
CA GLY A 75 -2.91 -4.56 22.97
C GLY A 75 -1.60 -5.35 22.94
N LEU A 76 -0.54 -4.82 22.33
CA LEU A 76 0.85 -5.28 22.53
C LEU A 76 1.59 -4.35 23.48
#